data_AF-A0AAE4JJC3-F1
#
_entry.id   AF-A0AAE4JJC3-F1
#
_cell.length_a   1.000
_cell.length_b   1.000
_cell.length_c   1.000
_cell.angle_alpha   90.00
_cell.angle_beta   90.00
_cell.angle_gamma   90.00
#
_symmetry.space_group_name_H-M   'P 1'
#
loop_
_entity.id
_entity.type
_entity.pdbx_description
1 polymer ?
#
loop_
_entity_poly.entity_id
_entity_poly.type
_entity_poly.pdbx_seq_one_letter_code
_entity_poly.pdbx_strand_id
1 'polypeptide(L)'
;MSGTSVAAPSTVTVDGGGSDIWGTEDKCHFYYEQVDGTFDVTVRVDDIEDTSDWAKAGIMVRDGLAPDAKNVLVRHTPEDRSSVQWRSTTGGESNSTTQSDLGTGTTDGSWLRLVREEDAVVGYGSTDGNDWTQVCRLSRSRVGLSEEVYVGLAVSSFDRGALCSAAFDNISGLSPDSNQDIGNVDPPGGVSASDSSETPTEASIETTAVGTSQFGLDAGFADPAPWLDDNVSVRTVTEPTRSAVEDAINGSSPRVVVFETSGTIDLNGSPLKIQANNCWIAGQTAPSPGITFINGRLQISGDNCVIQHVRSRIGSGSDDTIQGNDSVNTAFGTENNVIDHVTAAWGTDECMSVGYNTSDTTFTNNLIYEGLYSPYGNRSEHHYGTLVGDDADNVTLAGNVWAKVRRRTPRLKDGTRSAVVNNLAYFFDGGSNMDGDTRASFVGNKYLGQVDTSDRVFEGGNAYLEDNTVTEPALDAGTPKYDGGNELDSRPVWPDGLDAMPSSDVETHNLANAGARPADRTAHDKRIVEEIRNRAGNDELNSPFDYWVADVDDAGGFPSLPENTHSLDVPDSDLREWLAAWARAVEDPDASPP
;
A
#
# COMPACT_ATOMS: atom_id res chain seq x y z
N MET A 1 -3.14 -1.46 38.45
CA MET A 1 -3.39 0.00 38.41
C MET A 1 -2.04 0.64 38.14
N SER A 2 -1.75 1.33 37.04
CA SER A 2 -2.44 1.89 35.85
C SER A 2 -1.32 1.99 34.79
N GLY A 3 -1.41 1.48 33.57
CA GLY A 3 -2.28 1.96 32.50
C GLY A 3 -1.52 2.98 31.65
N THR A 4 -0.99 2.56 30.50
CA THR A 4 -0.62 3.43 29.36
C THR A 4 -0.95 2.64 28.09
N SER A 5 -2.12 2.93 27.53
CA SER A 5 -2.54 2.54 26.19
C SER A 5 -1.80 3.43 25.19
N VAL A 6 -1.17 2.82 24.19
CA VAL A 6 -0.76 3.52 22.97
C VAL A 6 -1.96 3.45 22.02
N ALA A 7 -2.50 4.60 21.63
CA ALA A 7 -3.58 4.69 20.66
C ALA A 7 -3.03 4.41 19.25
N ALA A 8 -3.79 3.70 18.41
CA ALA A 8 -3.47 3.47 16.99
C ALA A 8 -3.59 4.79 16.18
N PRO A 9 -2.91 4.94 15.03
CA PRO A 9 -3.11 6.11 14.19
C PRO A 9 -4.51 6.05 13.55
N SER A 10 -5.36 7.01 13.91
CA SER A 10 -6.67 7.22 13.30
C SER A 10 -6.52 8.16 12.10
N THR A 11 -6.93 7.73 10.91
CA THR A 11 -7.19 8.68 9.82
C THR A 11 -8.52 9.37 10.10
N VAL A 12 -8.51 10.70 10.04
CA VAL A 12 -9.70 11.53 10.21
C VAL A 12 -10.00 12.19 8.87
N THR A 13 -11.14 11.83 8.28
CA THR A 13 -11.68 12.53 7.13
C THR A 13 -12.64 13.61 7.59
N VAL A 14 -12.46 14.81 7.07
CA VAL A 14 -13.34 15.95 7.32
C VAL A 14 -13.91 16.42 5.99
N ASP A 15 -15.23 16.32 5.85
CA ASP A 15 -15.96 16.90 4.73
C ASP A 15 -16.37 18.33 5.08
N GLY A 16 -15.84 19.30 4.34
CA GLY A 16 -16.08 20.72 4.58
C GLY A 16 -16.79 21.39 3.42
N GLY A 17 -18.00 21.87 3.65
CA GLY A 17 -18.65 22.86 2.78
C GLY A 17 -18.27 24.29 3.16
N GLY A 18 -18.74 25.27 2.38
CA GLY A 18 -18.66 26.68 2.76
C GLY A 18 -17.88 27.54 1.77
N SER A 19 -18.15 28.85 1.82
CA SER A 19 -17.63 29.75 0.79
C SER A 19 -16.18 30.17 1.00
N ASP A 20 -15.71 30.24 2.24
CA ASP A 20 -14.31 30.50 2.57
C ASP A 20 -14.07 30.51 4.09
N ILE A 21 -12.83 30.25 4.49
CA ILE A 21 -12.29 30.68 5.79
C ILE A 21 -11.57 32.01 5.53
N TRP A 22 -12.31 33.11 5.39
CA TRP A 22 -11.73 34.40 5.00
C TRP A 22 -12.63 35.59 5.36
N GLY A 23 -12.09 36.81 5.27
CA GLY A 23 -12.83 38.04 5.50
C GLY A 23 -13.28 38.17 6.95
N THR A 24 -14.50 38.66 7.16
CA THR A 24 -15.05 38.95 8.49
C THR A 24 -15.80 37.79 9.14
N GLU A 25 -16.14 36.74 8.38
CA GLU A 25 -16.87 35.56 8.84
C GLU A 25 -16.37 34.30 8.10
N ASP A 26 -16.10 33.23 8.84
CA ASP A 26 -15.68 31.95 8.26
C ASP A 26 -16.88 31.05 7.93
N LYS A 27 -16.70 30.23 6.89
CA LYS A 27 -17.62 29.18 6.47
C LYS A 27 -16.86 27.91 6.15
N CYS A 28 -16.90 26.95 7.06
CA CYS A 28 -16.14 25.70 7.00
C CYS A 28 -16.78 24.65 7.91
N HIS A 29 -16.34 23.40 7.79
CA HIS A 29 -16.51 22.40 8.85
C HIS A 29 -15.29 22.40 9.77
N PHE A 30 -15.49 22.25 11.09
CA PHE A 30 -14.43 22.31 12.09
C PHE A 30 -14.57 21.16 13.10
N TYR A 31 -13.53 20.33 13.21
CA TYR A 31 -13.41 19.22 14.17
C TYR A 31 -12.38 19.58 15.24
N TYR A 32 -12.79 19.73 16.49
CA TYR A 32 -12.00 20.42 17.52
C TYR A 32 -12.12 19.84 18.92
N GLU A 33 -11.17 20.21 19.77
CA GLU A 33 -11.25 20.15 21.24
C GLU A 33 -11.04 21.55 21.84
N GLN A 34 -11.41 21.72 23.10
CA GLN A 34 -11.13 22.93 23.87
C GLN A 34 -9.82 22.80 24.63
N VAL A 35 -8.92 23.77 24.48
CA VAL A 35 -7.57 23.76 25.08
C VAL A 35 -7.37 25.04 25.91
N ASP A 36 -6.77 24.89 27.09
CA ASP A 36 -6.33 26.00 27.94
C ASP A 36 -4.81 26.18 27.87
N GLY A 37 -4.35 27.39 27.56
CA GLY A 37 -2.91 27.72 27.54
C GLY A 37 -2.18 27.30 26.26
N THR A 38 -0.96 26.77 26.42
CA THR A 38 -0.02 26.43 25.33
C THR A 38 -0.30 25.06 24.71
N PHE A 39 -0.02 24.88 23.43
CA PHE A 39 -0.13 23.60 22.74
C PHE A 39 0.90 23.47 21.61
N ASP A 40 1.10 22.25 21.14
CA ASP A 40 1.96 21.92 20.01
C ASP A 40 1.29 20.78 19.23
N VAL A 41 0.70 21.12 18.09
CA VAL A 41 -0.09 20.18 17.27
C VAL A 41 0.63 19.93 15.96
N THR A 42 0.75 18.67 15.56
CA THR A 42 1.19 18.26 14.22
C THR A 42 0.11 17.44 13.53
N VAL A 43 0.02 17.57 12.20
CA VAL A 43 -0.82 16.72 11.35
C VAL A 43 -0.17 16.62 9.98
N ARG A 44 -0.44 15.55 9.24
CA ARG A 44 -0.25 15.52 7.79
C ARG A 44 -1.61 15.61 7.11
N VAL A 45 -1.74 16.54 6.18
CA VAL A 45 -2.85 16.53 5.22
C VAL A 45 -2.46 15.49 4.18
N ASP A 46 -3.07 14.31 4.26
CA ASP A 46 -2.77 13.19 3.36
C ASP A 46 -3.42 13.42 1.98
N ASP A 47 -4.65 13.93 1.99
CA ASP A 47 -5.38 14.29 0.78
C ASP A 47 -6.30 15.50 1.01
N ILE A 48 -6.56 16.24 -0.06
CA ILE A 48 -7.60 17.27 -0.13
C ILE A 48 -8.19 17.28 -1.54
N GLU A 49 -9.52 17.16 -1.64
CA GLU A 49 -10.22 17.24 -2.91
C GLU A 49 -10.04 18.62 -3.56
N ASP A 50 -9.67 18.65 -4.83
CA ASP A 50 -9.54 19.89 -5.62
C ASP A 50 -10.90 20.43 -6.08
N THR A 51 -11.70 20.90 -5.13
CA THR A 51 -12.95 21.61 -5.43
C THR A 51 -12.70 23.05 -5.91
N SER A 52 -11.52 23.60 -5.61
CA SER A 52 -11.03 24.91 -6.03
C SER A 52 -9.57 25.09 -5.59
N ASP A 53 -8.80 25.90 -6.31
CA ASP A 53 -7.49 26.42 -5.87
C ASP A 53 -7.54 27.12 -4.49
N TRP A 54 -8.73 27.54 -4.05
CA TRP A 54 -8.98 28.18 -2.77
C TRP A 54 -9.66 27.28 -1.74
N ALA A 55 -9.87 25.99 -2.03
CA ALA A 55 -10.22 25.00 -1.01
C ALA A 55 -9.11 24.94 0.05
N LYS A 56 -9.48 24.64 1.29
CA LYS A 56 -8.56 24.70 2.44
C LYS A 56 -8.77 23.52 3.35
N ALA A 57 -7.68 22.89 3.76
CA ALA A 57 -7.60 21.93 4.85
C ALA A 57 -6.46 22.32 5.80
N GLY A 58 -6.56 22.08 7.10
CA GLY A 58 -5.41 22.26 8.00
C GLY A 58 -5.73 22.46 9.47
N ILE A 59 -4.71 22.80 10.25
CA ILE A 59 -4.81 23.01 11.71
C ILE A 59 -5.25 24.44 12.00
N MET A 60 -6.38 24.60 12.69
CA MET A 60 -6.90 25.88 13.11
C MET A 60 -7.01 26.00 14.63
N VAL A 61 -6.59 27.13 15.18
CA VAL A 61 -6.99 27.59 16.51
C VAL A 61 -7.97 28.75 16.39
N ARG A 62 -9.05 28.73 17.17
CA ARG A 62 -10.10 29.77 17.22
C ARG A 62 -10.36 30.21 18.65
N ASP A 63 -10.58 31.51 18.85
CA ASP A 63 -10.94 32.10 20.15
C ASP A 63 -12.40 31.82 20.55
N GLY A 64 -13.18 31.25 19.63
CA GLY A 64 -14.57 30.91 19.82
C GLY A 64 -15.17 30.27 18.57
N LEU A 65 -16.39 29.74 18.74
CA LEU A 65 -17.12 29.02 17.71
C LEU A 65 -18.03 29.91 16.84
N ALA A 66 -18.06 31.21 17.11
CA ALA A 66 -18.76 32.16 16.25
C ALA A 66 -18.02 32.31 14.89
N PRO A 67 -18.74 32.56 13.78
CA PRO A 67 -18.13 32.69 12.45
C PRO A 67 -17.10 33.82 12.37
N ASP A 68 -17.27 34.87 13.16
CA ASP A 68 -16.44 36.07 13.17
C ASP A 68 -15.28 36.01 14.19
N ALA A 69 -15.07 34.87 14.86
CA ALA A 69 -14.07 34.74 15.91
C ALA A 69 -12.63 34.96 15.40
N LYS A 70 -11.74 35.45 16.29
CA LYS A 70 -10.29 35.46 16.02
C LYS A 70 -9.81 34.04 15.78
N ASN A 71 -8.91 33.84 14.84
CA ASN A 71 -8.34 32.53 14.54
C ASN A 71 -6.93 32.63 13.96
N VAL A 72 -6.20 31.51 13.97
CA VAL A 72 -5.00 31.26 13.18
C VAL A 72 -5.16 29.89 12.54
N LEU A 73 -4.94 29.81 11.23
CA LEU A 73 -4.99 28.57 10.45
C LEU A 73 -3.66 28.40 9.71
N VAL A 74 -3.03 27.25 9.91
CA VAL A 74 -2.04 26.73 8.97
C VAL A 74 -2.82 25.94 7.93
N ARG A 75 -2.93 26.45 6.71
CA ARG A 75 -3.71 25.84 5.64
C ARG A 75 -2.81 25.14 4.65
N HIS A 76 -3.32 24.07 4.07
CA HIS A 76 -2.91 23.42 2.84
C HIS A 76 -4.02 23.62 1.79
N THR A 77 -3.65 23.73 0.52
CA THR A 77 -4.56 23.93 -0.63
C THR A 77 -4.26 22.86 -1.68
N PRO A 78 -5.20 22.53 -2.60
CA PRO A 78 -5.00 21.45 -3.56
C PRO A 78 -3.76 21.57 -4.46
N GLU A 79 -3.31 22.79 -4.79
CA GLU A 79 -2.06 23.04 -5.52
C GLU A 79 -0.80 23.03 -4.60
N ASP A 80 -0.80 22.19 -3.55
CA ASP A 80 0.29 21.87 -2.61
C ASP A 80 0.90 22.98 -1.72
N ARG A 81 0.41 24.22 -1.81
CA ARG A 81 1.02 25.33 -1.07
C ARG A 81 0.47 25.52 0.33
N SER A 82 1.25 25.12 1.33
CA SER A 82 0.97 25.40 2.73
C SER A 82 1.31 26.83 3.13
N SER A 83 0.45 27.50 3.91
CA SER A 83 0.64 28.88 4.34
C SER A 83 -0.15 29.21 5.61
N VAL A 84 0.11 30.38 6.22
CA VAL A 84 -0.58 30.78 7.46
C VAL A 84 -1.52 31.96 7.19
N GLN A 85 -2.74 31.86 7.71
CA GLN A 85 -3.70 32.95 7.76
C GLN A 85 -4.24 33.16 9.17
N TRP A 86 -4.76 34.35 9.44
CA TRP A 86 -5.29 34.69 10.77
C TRP A 86 -6.31 35.83 10.74
N ARG A 87 -7.16 35.86 11.76
CA ARG A 87 -8.02 37.00 12.10
C ARG A 87 -7.62 37.57 13.47
N SER A 88 -7.16 38.83 13.48
CA SER A 88 -6.63 39.49 14.68
C SER A 88 -7.69 40.00 15.66
N THR A 89 -8.89 40.35 15.19
CA THR A 89 -10.00 40.87 16.00
C THR A 89 -11.31 40.22 15.60
N THR A 90 -12.21 39.97 16.56
CA THR A 90 -13.56 39.47 16.27
C THR A 90 -14.28 40.39 15.27
N GLY A 91 -14.82 39.83 14.19
CA GLY A 91 -15.44 40.56 13.08
C GLY A 91 -14.49 41.38 12.22
N GLY A 92 -13.17 41.24 12.40
CA GLY A 92 -12.15 41.90 11.59
C GLY A 92 -11.79 41.12 10.33
N GLU A 93 -11.09 41.78 9.41
CA GLU A 93 -10.60 41.15 8.17
C GLU A 93 -9.51 40.11 8.43
N SER A 94 -9.58 38.98 7.74
CA SER A 94 -8.52 37.97 7.70
C SER A 94 -7.27 38.49 6.96
N ASN A 95 -6.11 38.02 7.41
CA ASN A 95 -4.79 38.30 6.84
C ASN A 95 -4.08 36.98 6.52
N SER A 96 -3.06 37.02 5.66
CA SER A 96 -2.31 35.82 5.26
C SER A 96 -0.85 36.16 4.94
N THR A 97 0.05 35.19 5.13
CA THR A 97 1.46 35.27 4.68
C THR A 97 1.60 35.39 3.17
N THR A 98 0.55 35.10 2.41
CA THR A 98 0.51 35.23 0.94
C THR A 98 0.15 36.64 0.44
N GLN A 99 -0.12 37.62 1.33
CA GLN A 99 -0.37 39.00 0.93
C GLN A 99 0.96 39.78 0.76
N SER A 100 1.02 40.65 -0.26
CA SER A 100 2.25 41.33 -0.73
C SER A 100 2.95 42.19 0.32
N ASP A 101 2.21 42.70 1.30
CA ASP A 101 2.70 43.67 2.29
C ASP A 101 3.12 43.01 3.62
N LEU A 102 3.00 41.68 3.72
CA LEU A 102 3.22 40.91 4.95
C LEU A 102 4.17 39.70 4.78
N GLY A 103 4.74 39.46 3.57
CA GLY A 103 5.54 38.26 3.23
C GLY A 103 6.66 37.93 4.23
N THR A 104 7.10 36.69 4.41
CA THR A 104 7.25 35.57 3.46
C THR A 104 6.93 34.24 4.14
N GLY A 105 6.21 33.36 3.45
CA GLY A 105 6.19 31.95 3.83
C GLY A 105 5.02 31.23 3.18
N THR A 106 5.31 30.54 2.08
CA THR A 106 4.63 29.29 1.76
C THR A 106 5.65 28.17 1.89
N THR A 107 5.18 26.96 2.09
CA THR A 107 6.00 25.75 2.03
C THR A 107 5.25 24.72 1.19
N ASP A 108 5.98 23.87 0.49
CA ASP A 108 5.41 22.84 -0.38
C ASP A 108 5.14 21.53 0.41
N GLY A 109 5.21 21.60 1.74
CA GLY A 109 5.01 20.46 2.63
C GLY A 109 3.58 20.32 3.12
N SER A 110 3.02 19.10 3.02
CA SER A 110 1.68 18.74 3.51
C SER A 110 1.63 18.40 5.00
N TRP A 111 2.78 18.26 5.65
CA TRP A 111 2.87 18.21 7.11
C TRP A 111 2.75 19.61 7.68
N LEU A 112 1.80 19.80 8.59
CA LEU A 112 1.50 21.08 9.23
C LEU A 112 1.78 20.97 10.72
N ARG A 113 2.28 22.05 11.31
CA ARG A 113 2.43 22.16 12.76
C ARG A 113 2.04 23.55 13.25
N LEU A 114 1.25 23.60 14.32
CA LEU A 114 0.80 24.82 14.95
C LEU A 114 1.16 24.80 16.43
N VAL A 115 1.98 25.75 16.84
CA VAL A 115 2.47 25.88 18.21
C VAL A 115 1.91 27.15 18.83
N ARG A 116 1.35 27.06 20.02
CA ARG A 116 1.03 28.21 20.87
C ARG A 116 2.00 28.25 22.04
N GLU A 117 2.82 29.29 22.07
CA GLU A 117 3.72 29.64 23.16
C GLU A 117 3.09 30.71 24.07
N GLU A 118 3.74 31.05 25.18
CA GLU A 118 3.23 32.07 26.11
C GLU A 118 3.00 33.44 25.46
N ASP A 119 3.81 33.81 24.46
CA ASP A 119 3.81 35.12 23.82
C ASP A 119 3.52 35.12 22.31
N ALA A 120 3.29 33.95 21.71
CA ALA A 120 3.12 33.83 20.27
C ALA A 120 2.33 32.59 19.83
N VAL A 121 1.84 32.63 18.59
CA VAL A 121 1.39 31.46 17.83
C VAL A 121 2.29 31.32 16.61
N VAL A 122 2.80 30.12 16.37
CA VAL A 122 3.81 29.83 15.34
C VAL A 122 3.30 28.71 14.44
N GLY A 123 3.28 28.96 13.14
CA GLY A 123 2.92 27.97 12.11
C GLY A 123 4.16 27.49 11.37
N TYR A 124 4.24 26.19 11.15
CA TYR A 124 5.29 25.50 10.43
C TYR A 124 4.70 24.60 9.34
N GLY A 125 5.52 24.25 8.35
CA GLY A 125 5.24 23.11 7.49
C GLY A 125 6.50 22.29 7.19
N SER A 126 6.29 21.06 6.72
CA SER A 126 7.34 20.07 6.48
C SER A 126 6.95 19.13 5.34
N THR A 127 7.94 18.60 4.63
CA THR A 127 7.74 17.57 3.58
C THR A 127 7.81 16.15 4.13
N ASP A 128 8.29 15.96 5.37
CA ASP A 128 8.62 14.63 5.93
C ASP A 128 8.20 14.43 7.39
N GLY A 129 7.54 15.41 8.02
CA GLY A 129 7.10 15.36 9.41
C GLY A 129 8.21 15.52 10.45
N ASN A 130 9.47 15.61 10.03
CA ASN A 130 10.65 15.64 10.90
C ASN A 130 11.38 16.99 10.81
N ASP A 131 11.63 17.47 9.60
CA ASP A 131 12.31 18.73 9.34
C ASP A 131 11.29 19.85 9.12
N TRP A 132 11.14 20.71 10.14
CA TRP A 132 10.10 21.74 10.17
C TRP A 132 10.62 23.11 9.72
N THR A 133 9.98 23.67 8.70
CA THR A 133 10.21 25.04 8.24
C THR A 133 9.20 25.99 8.88
N GLN A 134 9.68 26.99 9.63
CA GLN A 134 8.82 28.02 10.19
C GLN A 134 8.24 28.89 9.07
N VAL A 135 6.91 28.89 8.95
CA VAL A 135 6.17 29.68 7.94
C VAL A 135 5.82 31.06 8.49
N CYS A 136 5.38 31.14 9.75
CA CYS A 136 5.01 32.41 10.39
C CYS A 136 5.11 32.34 11.91
N ARG A 137 5.48 33.46 12.55
CA ARG A 137 5.38 33.67 14.00
C ARG A 137 4.55 34.93 14.27
N LEU A 138 3.40 34.77 14.92
CA LEU A 138 2.47 35.83 15.26
C LEU A 138 2.55 36.11 16.76
N SER A 139 2.99 37.31 17.16
CA SER A 139 3.02 37.70 18.57
C SER A 139 1.62 37.81 19.18
N ARG A 140 1.51 37.73 20.51
CA ARG A 140 0.26 37.95 21.25
C ARG A 140 -0.35 39.33 21.00
N SER A 141 0.47 40.32 20.67
CA SER A 141 0.00 41.66 20.25
C SER A 141 -0.59 41.69 18.84
N ARG A 142 -0.24 40.72 17.98
CA ARG A 142 -0.76 40.57 16.62
C ARG A 142 -2.07 39.78 16.61
N VAL A 143 -2.13 38.67 17.35
CA VAL A 143 -3.35 37.87 17.53
C VAL A 143 -3.49 37.54 19.02
N GLY A 144 -4.37 38.27 19.70
CA GLY A 144 -4.60 38.09 21.14
C GLY A 144 -5.68 37.05 21.40
N LEU A 145 -5.33 35.76 21.32
CA LEU A 145 -6.21 34.67 21.74
C LEU A 145 -6.37 34.65 23.28
N SER A 146 -7.57 34.30 23.75
CA SER A 146 -7.91 34.06 25.16
C SER A 146 -7.17 32.82 25.68
N GLU A 147 -7.06 32.64 26.99
CA GLU A 147 -6.35 31.46 27.54
C GLU A 147 -7.01 30.15 27.08
N GLU A 148 -8.34 30.08 27.21
CA GLU A 148 -9.18 29.01 26.68
C GLU A 148 -9.53 29.27 25.20
N VAL A 149 -9.21 28.30 24.33
CA VAL A 149 -9.41 28.34 22.87
C VAL A 149 -9.90 26.99 22.35
N TYR A 150 -10.30 26.94 21.08
CA TYR A 150 -10.61 25.71 20.37
C TYR A 150 -9.53 25.42 19.34
N VAL A 151 -8.94 24.22 19.34
CA VAL A 151 -7.92 23.79 18.37
C VAL A 151 -8.45 22.57 17.63
N GLY A 152 -8.22 22.48 16.33
CA GLY A 152 -8.83 21.44 15.52
C GLY A 152 -8.43 21.43 14.04
N LEU A 153 -9.07 20.54 13.30
CA LEU A 153 -8.96 20.38 11.85
C LEU A 153 -10.10 21.16 11.18
N ALA A 154 -9.79 21.99 10.19
CA ALA A 154 -10.77 22.80 9.48
C ALA A 154 -10.72 22.54 7.97
N VAL A 155 -11.90 22.36 7.35
CA VAL A 155 -12.04 22.15 5.91
C VAL A 155 -13.10 23.07 5.31
N SER A 156 -12.79 23.69 4.16
CA SER A 156 -13.70 24.53 3.38
C SER A 156 -13.53 24.24 1.89
N SER A 157 -14.62 23.91 1.21
CA SER A 157 -14.63 23.66 -0.24
C SER A 157 -14.43 24.90 -1.11
N PHE A 158 -14.68 26.09 -0.57
CA PHE A 158 -14.78 27.34 -1.35
C PHE A 158 -15.93 27.33 -2.38
N ASP A 159 -16.72 26.25 -2.43
CA ASP A 159 -17.93 26.11 -3.23
C ASP A 159 -19.15 26.05 -2.31
N ARG A 160 -20.12 26.95 -2.55
CA ARG A 160 -21.36 27.03 -1.77
C ARG A 160 -22.37 25.93 -2.12
N GLY A 161 -22.07 25.04 -3.07
CA GLY A 161 -22.95 23.95 -3.48
C GLY A 161 -22.34 22.56 -3.32
N ALA A 162 -21.09 22.46 -2.86
CA ALA A 162 -20.36 21.20 -2.78
C ALA A 162 -19.53 21.09 -1.48
N LEU A 163 -19.33 19.85 -1.05
CA LEU A 163 -18.34 19.50 -0.03
C LEU A 163 -16.97 19.34 -0.68
N CYS A 164 -15.92 19.57 0.10
CA CYS A 164 -14.55 19.17 -0.19
C CYS A 164 -14.15 18.21 0.91
N SER A 165 -13.71 17.02 0.52
CA SER A 165 -13.18 16.04 1.47
C SER A 165 -11.69 16.27 1.69
N ALA A 166 -11.24 16.22 2.94
CA ALA A 166 -9.81 16.20 3.27
C ALA A 166 -9.49 15.12 4.31
N ALA A 167 -8.43 14.36 4.04
CA ALA A 167 -7.95 13.31 4.91
C ALA A 167 -6.75 13.79 5.74
N PHE A 168 -6.80 13.55 7.04
CA PHE A 168 -5.76 13.91 7.99
C PHE A 168 -5.24 12.66 8.70
N ASP A 169 -3.93 12.50 8.77
CA ASP A 169 -3.29 11.47 9.56
C ASP A 169 -2.09 12.02 10.34
N ASN A 170 -1.40 11.15 11.09
CA ASN A 170 -0.26 11.53 11.93
C ASN A 170 -0.58 12.70 12.88
N ILE A 171 -1.81 12.72 13.39
CA ILE A 171 -2.29 13.74 14.32
C ILE A 171 -1.59 13.54 15.66
N SER A 172 -0.86 14.55 16.13
CA SER A 172 -0.20 14.56 17.43
C SER A 172 -0.47 15.85 18.18
N GLY A 173 -0.61 15.76 19.49
CA GLY A 173 -0.92 16.90 20.37
C GLY A 173 -2.35 17.43 20.25
N LEU A 174 -3.23 16.69 19.57
CA LEU A 174 -4.64 17.04 19.33
C LEU A 174 -5.52 15.80 19.53
N SER A 175 -6.66 15.95 20.23
CA SER A 175 -7.65 14.89 20.49
C SER A 175 -9.07 15.47 20.41
N PRO A 176 -9.55 15.83 19.21
CA PRO A 176 -10.85 16.47 19.03
C PRO A 176 -11.99 15.55 19.45
N ASP A 177 -13.03 16.09 20.09
CA ASP A 177 -14.21 15.33 20.53
C ASP A 177 -15.53 15.91 20.01
N SER A 178 -15.46 17.03 19.30
CA SER A 178 -16.60 17.83 18.88
C SER A 178 -16.40 18.32 17.45
N ASN A 179 -17.46 18.34 16.64
CA ASN A 179 -17.43 18.98 15.32
C ASN A 179 -18.68 19.82 15.07
N GLN A 180 -18.55 20.84 14.20
CA GLN A 180 -19.69 21.58 13.66
C GLN A 180 -19.29 22.38 12.42
N ASP A 181 -20.30 22.78 11.65
CA ASP A 181 -20.15 23.86 10.68
C ASP A 181 -19.99 25.22 11.39
N ILE A 182 -19.02 25.99 10.95
CA ILE A 182 -18.85 27.40 11.31
C ILE A 182 -19.55 28.24 10.25
N GLY A 183 -20.49 29.09 10.66
CA GLY A 183 -21.25 29.93 9.73
C GLY A 183 -22.37 29.20 8.99
N ASN A 184 -22.97 29.88 8.01
CA ASN A 184 -24.03 29.29 7.19
C ASN A 184 -23.42 28.46 6.05
N VAL A 185 -23.32 27.15 6.26
CA VAL A 185 -22.78 26.15 5.33
C VAL A 185 -23.92 25.26 4.81
N ASP A 186 -23.95 25.01 3.51
CA ASP A 186 -24.91 24.14 2.81
C ASP A 186 -24.22 23.63 1.52
N PRO A 187 -24.09 22.32 1.26
CA PRO A 187 -24.44 21.20 2.16
C PRO A 187 -23.61 21.22 3.46
N PRO A 188 -24.16 20.72 4.59
CA PRO A 188 -23.46 20.66 5.87
C PRO A 188 -22.30 19.66 5.81
N GLY A 189 -21.21 19.99 6.49
CA GLY A 189 -20.04 19.12 6.57
C GLY A 189 -20.18 18.00 7.61
N GLY A 190 -19.14 17.19 7.73
CA GLY A 190 -19.09 16.10 8.68
C GLY A 190 -17.67 15.63 8.96
N VAL A 191 -17.54 14.77 9.97
CA VAL A 191 -16.30 14.09 10.30
C VAL A 191 -16.56 12.60 10.34
N SER A 192 -15.71 11.85 9.66
CA SER A 192 -15.61 10.41 9.84
C SER A 192 -14.19 10.09 10.27
N ALA A 193 -14.03 9.54 11.46
CA ALA A 193 -12.79 8.91 11.88
C ALA A 193 -12.90 7.43 11.52
N SER A 194 -11.95 6.91 10.75
CA SER A 194 -11.77 5.47 10.65
C SER A 194 -10.83 5.05 11.77
N ASP A 195 -11.41 4.76 12.94
CA ASP A 195 -10.76 3.84 13.87
C ASP A 195 -10.98 2.43 13.31
N SER A 196 -9.93 1.62 13.26
CA SER A 196 -9.99 0.19 12.90
C SER A 196 -10.71 -0.66 13.97
N SER A 197 -11.78 -0.14 14.58
CA SER A 197 -12.58 -0.81 15.61
C SER A 197 -14.07 -0.88 15.25
N GLU A 198 -14.42 -1.83 14.37
CA GLU A 198 -15.75 -2.44 14.46
C GLU A 198 -15.64 -3.75 15.27
N THR A 199 -16.55 -3.90 16.24
CA THR A 199 -16.69 -5.12 17.05
C THR A 199 -17.79 -5.99 16.45
N PRO A 200 -17.50 -7.20 15.92
CA PRO A 200 -18.54 -8.18 15.62
C PRO A 200 -18.92 -8.93 16.90
N THR A 201 -20.23 -9.05 17.11
CA THR A 201 -20.82 -9.93 18.12
C THR A 201 -20.38 -11.39 17.92
N GLU A 202 -19.97 -12.01 19.02
CA GLU A 202 -19.56 -13.42 19.23
C GLU A 202 -19.83 -14.40 18.07
N ALA A 203 -18.76 -14.76 17.36
CA ALA A 203 -18.51 -16.12 16.90
C ALA A 203 -17.00 -16.36 16.89
N SER A 204 -16.57 -17.33 17.70
CA SER A 204 -15.25 -18.01 17.76
C SER A 204 -14.04 -17.31 17.11
N ILE A 205 -13.13 -16.86 17.98
CA ILE A 205 -11.77 -16.41 17.71
C ILE A 205 -10.99 -17.45 16.90
N GLU A 206 -10.51 -17.06 15.72
CA GLU A 206 -9.17 -17.42 15.24
C GLU A 206 -8.45 -16.11 14.87
N THR A 207 -7.25 -15.96 15.43
CA THR A 207 -6.40 -14.77 15.37
C THR A 207 -5.61 -14.75 14.06
N THR A 208 -5.93 -13.81 13.17
CA THR A 208 -5.05 -13.35 12.09
C THR A 208 -4.89 -11.84 12.23
N ALA A 209 -3.63 -11.40 12.35
CA ALA A 209 -3.30 -10.02 12.62
C ALA A 209 -3.57 -9.14 11.40
N VAL A 210 -4.25 -8.02 11.63
CA VAL A 210 -4.55 -7.03 10.60
C VAL A 210 -3.30 -6.13 10.47
N GLY A 211 -2.52 -6.39 9.42
CA GLY A 211 -1.55 -5.45 8.87
C GLY A 211 -2.25 -4.19 8.33
N THR A 212 -1.51 -3.25 7.76
CA THR A 212 -2.10 -2.07 7.08
C THR A 212 -2.82 -2.44 5.77
N SER A 213 -2.70 -3.69 5.33
CA SER A 213 -3.38 -4.21 4.15
C SER A 213 -4.81 -4.70 4.45
N GLN A 214 -5.72 -4.43 3.52
CA GLN A 214 -7.06 -5.02 3.42
C GLN A 214 -7.01 -6.55 3.29
N PHE A 215 -5.91 -7.11 2.78
CA PHE A 215 -5.77 -8.54 2.53
C PHE A 215 -4.75 -9.13 3.48
N GLY A 216 -5.21 -9.91 4.46
CA GLY A 216 -4.34 -10.77 5.27
C GLY A 216 -3.88 -12.02 4.50
N LEU A 217 -2.98 -12.79 5.11
CA LEU A 217 -2.57 -14.12 4.63
C LEU A 217 -3.74 -15.10 4.42
N ASP A 218 -4.85 -14.90 5.13
CA ASP A 218 -6.09 -15.67 5.09
C ASP A 218 -7.13 -15.12 4.09
N ALA A 219 -6.81 -14.05 3.37
CA ALA A 219 -7.70 -13.42 2.39
C ALA A 219 -7.78 -14.22 1.07
N GLY A 220 -7.96 -15.54 1.14
CA GLY A 220 -8.03 -16.43 -0.01
C GLY A 220 -8.52 -17.83 0.30
N PHE A 221 -8.32 -18.76 -0.62
CA PHE A 221 -8.77 -20.15 -0.47
C PHE A 221 -7.85 -21.02 0.40
N ALA A 222 -6.60 -20.60 0.56
CA ALA A 222 -5.62 -21.35 1.34
C ALA A 222 -5.80 -21.04 2.83
N ASP A 223 -5.79 -22.07 3.66
CA ASP A 223 -5.73 -21.96 5.12
C ASP A 223 -4.26 -21.72 5.55
N PRO A 224 -3.91 -20.56 6.13
CA PRO A 224 -2.52 -20.22 6.41
C PRO A 224 -1.94 -21.00 7.59
N ALA A 225 -1.12 -22.00 7.25
CA ALA A 225 -0.39 -22.84 8.18
C ALA A 225 -1.30 -23.51 9.25
N PRO A 226 -2.27 -24.36 8.88
CA PRO A 226 -3.16 -25.06 9.81
C PRO A 226 -2.44 -25.99 10.81
N TRP A 227 -1.16 -26.26 10.54
CA TRP A 227 -0.27 -27.07 11.36
C TRP A 227 0.50 -26.26 12.41
N LEU A 228 0.40 -24.92 12.39
CA LEU A 228 1.14 -24.06 13.31
C LEU A 228 0.55 -24.18 14.72
N ASP A 229 1.38 -24.65 15.65
CA ASP A 229 1.13 -24.65 17.08
C ASP A 229 2.39 -24.20 17.83
N ASP A 230 2.26 -23.94 19.13
CA ASP A 230 3.37 -23.47 19.98
C ASP A 230 4.52 -24.48 20.16
N ASN A 231 4.34 -25.74 19.77
CA ASN A 231 5.38 -26.78 19.87
C ASN A 231 6.12 -26.99 18.54
N VAL A 232 5.81 -26.21 17.50
CA VAL A 232 6.44 -26.36 16.20
C VAL A 232 7.95 -26.05 16.26
N SER A 233 8.73 -26.69 15.39
CA SER A 233 10.16 -26.40 15.32
C SER A 233 10.39 -25.02 14.71
N VAL A 234 10.90 -24.07 15.51
CA VAL A 234 11.45 -22.82 14.99
C VAL A 234 12.92 -23.01 14.63
N ARG A 235 13.31 -22.59 13.43
CA ARG A 235 14.65 -22.77 12.87
C ARG A 235 15.21 -21.46 12.39
N THR A 236 16.30 -21.04 13.01
CA THR A 236 16.90 -19.74 12.79
C THR A 236 18.01 -19.80 11.74
N VAL A 237 17.90 -18.95 10.72
CA VAL A 237 18.96 -18.66 9.77
C VAL A 237 19.79 -17.50 10.30
N THR A 238 21.07 -17.75 10.61
CA THR A 238 21.99 -16.76 11.19
C THR A 238 23.01 -16.22 10.20
N GLU A 239 23.10 -16.81 9.00
CA GLU A 239 23.99 -16.39 7.91
C GLU A 239 23.20 -16.35 6.60
N PRO A 240 23.35 -15.30 5.76
CA PRO A 240 22.57 -15.12 4.54
C PRO A 240 23.18 -15.96 3.41
N THR A 241 23.23 -17.28 3.60
CA THR A 241 23.79 -18.23 2.64
C THR A 241 22.74 -19.24 2.20
N ARG A 242 22.89 -19.74 0.97
CA ARG A 242 22.02 -20.79 0.42
C ARG A 242 21.98 -22.01 1.36
N SER A 243 23.13 -22.47 1.85
CA SER A 243 23.21 -23.65 2.72
C SER A 243 22.45 -23.46 4.03
N ALA A 244 22.56 -22.30 4.67
CA ALA A 244 21.86 -22.03 5.93
C ALA A 244 20.33 -22.05 5.73
N VAL A 245 19.84 -21.47 4.63
CA VAL A 245 18.41 -21.52 4.28
C VAL A 245 17.97 -22.95 3.94
N GLU A 246 18.75 -23.69 3.14
CA GLU A 246 18.46 -25.09 2.81
C GLU A 246 18.39 -25.97 4.07
N ASP A 247 19.33 -25.81 4.99
CA ASP A 247 19.35 -26.54 6.27
C ASP A 247 18.10 -26.22 7.12
N ALA A 248 17.65 -24.96 7.11
CA ALA A 248 16.46 -24.54 7.84
C ALA A 248 15.15 -25.08 7.23
N ILE A 249 14.99 -25.04 5.90
CA ILE A 249 13.74 -25.46 5.23
C ILE A 249 13.60 -26.99 5.12
N ASN A 250 14.71 -27.74 5.10
CA ASN A 250 14.71 -29.19 4.85
C ASN A 250 14.24 -30.03 6.04
N GLY A 251 13.46 -31.08 5.80
CA GLY A 251 13.06 -32.06 6.81
C GLY A 251 11.56 -32.31 6.85
N SER A 252 11.11 -33.37 7.51
CA SER A 252 9.73 -33.85 7.40
C SER A 252 8.75 -33.33 8.46
N SER A 253 9.23 -32.67 9.51
CA SER A 253 8.39 -32.17 10.61
C SER A 253 8.02 -30.70 10.39
N PRO A 254 6.78 -30.27 10.73
CA PRO A 254 6.36 -28.87 10.62
C PRO A 254 7.38 -27.89 11.21
N ARG A 255 7.59 -26.76 10.53
CA ARG A 255 8.64 -25.80 10.91
C ARG A 255 8.33 -24.37 10.50
N VAL A 256 8.79 -23.45 11.34
CA VAL A 256 8.88 -22.02 11.04
C VAL A 256 10.34 -21.66 10.88
N VAL A 257 10.69 -21.06 9.75
CA VAL A 257 12.04 -20.58 9.44
C VAL A 257 12.06 -19.07 9.67
N VAL A 258 12.88 -18.64 10.62
CA VAL A 258 13.08 -17.24 11.01
C VAL A 258 14.51 -16.79 10.70
N PHE A 259 14.73 -15.48 10.60
CA PHE A 259 15.99 -14.92 10.15
C PHE A 259 16.56 -13.94 11.18
N GLU A 260 17.73 -14.26 11.72
CA GLU A 260 18.55 -13.34 12.52
C GLU A 260 19.51 -12.51 11.66
N THR A 261 19.39 -12.64 10.34
CA THR A 261 20.28 -12.03 9.35
C THR A 261 19.51 -11.47 8.17
N SER A 262 20.08 -10.47 7.49
CA SER A 262 19.58 -9.90 6.24
C SER A 262 20.62 -9.99 5.14
N GLY A 263 20.21 -9.69 3.91
CA GLY A 263 21.13 -9.49 2.80
C GLY A 263 20.74 -10.28 1.55
N THR A 264 21.71 -10.37 0.64
CA THR A 264 21.57 -11.05 -0.64
C THR A 264 22.04 -12.51 -0.54
N ILE A 265 21.19 -13.46 -0.93
CA ILE A 265 21.48 -14.89 -0.97
C ILE A 265 21.56 -15.36 -2.42
N ASP A 266 22.76 -15.71 -2.88
CA ASP A 266 22.99 -16.24 -4.23
C ASP A 266 22.61 -17.72 -4.33
N LEU A 267 21.66 -18.03 -5.22
CA LEU A 267 21.20 -19.39 -5.49
C LEU A 267 22.07 -20.11 -6.54
N ASN A 268 23.14 -19.51 -7.04
CA ASN A 268 24.15 -20.13 -7.89
C ASN A 268 23.56 -20.81 -9.15
N GLY A 269 22.58 -20.16 -9.77
CA GLY A 269 21.89 -20.62 -10.99
C GLY A 269 20.95 -21.80 -10.78
N SER A 270 20.71 -22.26 -9.53
CA SER A 270 19.89 -23.44 -9.25
C SER A 270 18.69 -23.10 -8.38
N PRO A 271 17.51 -23.72 -8.56
CA PRO A 271 16.35 -23.45 -7.73
C PRO A 271 16.61 -23.72 -6.24
N LEU A 272 16.07 -22.86 -5.36
CA LEU A 272 15.83 -23.14 -3.95
C LEU A 272 14.41 -23.68 -3.82
N LYS A 273 14.28 -24.95 -3.39
CA LYS A 273 13.00 -25.64 -3.33
C LYS A 273 12.58 -25.90 -1.90
N ILE A 274 11.40 -25.43 -1.55
CA ILE A 274 10.73 -25.76 -0.29
C ILE A 274 9.99 -27.07 -0.52
N GLN A 275 10.72 -28.19 -0.41
CA GLN A 275 10.20 -29.50 -0.82
C GLN A 275 9.31 -30.17 0.22
N ALA A 276 9.53 -29.86 1.49
CA ALA A 276 8.78 -30.49 2.55
C ALA A 276 7.54 -29.68 2.89
N ASN A 277 6.45 -30.39 3.19
CA ASN A 277 5.18 -29.81 3.59
C ASN A 277 5.29 -29.10 4.94
N ASN A 278 4.33 -28.23 5.23
CA ASN A 278 4.20 -27.58 6.53
C ASN A 278 5.41 -26.70 6.88
N CYS A 279 5.71 -25.72 6.02
CA CYS A 279 6.85 -24.82 6.14
C CYS A 279 6.40 -23.37 6.10
N TRP A 280 6.76 -22.56 7.10
CA TRP A 280 6.59 -21.11 7.03
C TRP A 280 7.97 -20.47 6.92
N ILE A 281 8.24 -19.77 5.81
CA ILE A 281 9.42 -18.90 5.69
C ILE A 281 9.01 -17.48 6.09
N ALA A 282 9.40 -17.06 7.30
CA ALA A 282 9.00 -15.81 7.91
C ALA A 282 10.04 -14.70 7.68
N GLY A 283 10.11 -14.19 6.45
CA GLY A 283 11.06 -13.14 6.04
C GLY A 283 10.93 -11.83 6.82
N GLN A 284 9.77 -11.58 7.45
CA GLN A 284 9.53 -10.40 8.28
C GLN A 284 10.48 -10.30 9.46
N THR A 285 10.94 -11.45 9.96
CA THR A 285 11.85 -11.52 11.11
C THR A 285 13.27 -11.07 10.77
N ALA A 286 13.65 -10.98 9.50
CA ALA A 286 14.97 -10.49 9.11
C ALA A 286 15.13 -9.00 9.44
N PRO A 287 16.32 -8.53 9.89
CA PRO A 287 16.61 -7.11 10.03
C PRO A 287 16.57 -6.41 8.66
N SER A 288 16.45 -5.09 8.62
CA SER A 288 16.56 -4.32 7.35
C SER A 288 17.88 -4.63 6.66
N PRO A 289 17.92 -4.83 5.32
CA PRO A 289 16.81 -4.64 4.36
C PRO A 289 15.98 -5.92 4.07
N GLY A 290 16.11 -6.96 4.89
CA GLY A 290 15.47 -8.27 4.70
C GLY A 290 16.26 -9.22 3.80
N ILE A 291 15.58 -10.29 3.34
CA ILE A 291 16.18 -11.36 2.53
C ILE A 291 15.87 -11.15 1.05
N THR A 292 16.91 -11.19 0.22
CA THR A 292 16.78 -11.18 -1.25
C THR A 292 17.50 -12.38 -1.85
N PHE A 293 16.76 -13.30 -2.46
CA PHE A 293 17.31 -14.38 -3.27
C PHE A 293 17.62 -13.88 -4.68
N ILE A 294 18.80 -14.22 -5.18
CA ILE A 294 19.22 -13.87 -6.55
C ILE A 294 19.67 -15.11 -7.31
N ASN A 295 19.70 -15.00 -8.64
CA ASN A 295 20.36 -15.98 -9.53
C ASN A 295 19.84 -17.41 -9.31
N GLY A 296 18.51 -17.54 -9.23
CA GLY A 296 17.83 -18.82 -9.11
C GLY A 296 16.36 -18.63 -8.74
N ARG A 297 15.57 -19.66 -9.01
CA ARG A 297 14.14 -19.68 -8.66
C ARG A 297 13.93 -19.97 -7.19
N LEU A 298 12.96 -19.29 -6.60
CA LEU A 298 12.33 -19.68 -5.34
C LEU A 298 11.06 -20.49 -5.62
N GLN A 299 11.03 -21.77 -5.25
CA GLN A 299 9.92 -22.67 -5.59
C GLN A 299 9.35 -23.34 -4.35
N ILE A 300 8.04 -23.25 -4.17
CA ILE A 300 7.29 -24.08 -3.21
C ILE A 300 6.97 -25.41 -3.88
N SER A 301 7.45 -26.52 -3.35
CA SER A 301 7.20 -27.87 -3.88
C SER A 301 6.46 -28.80 -2.92
N GLY A 302 6.23 -28.37 -1.68
CA GLY A 302 5.39 -29.05 -0.71
C GLY A 302 4.04 -28.36 -0.53
N ASP A 303 3.23 -28.96 0.32
CA ASP A 303 1.88 -28.50 0.66
C ASP A 303 1.85 -27.76 2.00
N ASN A 304 0.81 -26.96 2.25
CA ASN A 304 0.63 -26.19 3.48
C ASN A 304 1.82 -25.27 3.79
N CYS A 305 2.42 -24.66 2.78
CA CYS A 305 3.55 -23.76 2.95
C CYS A 305 3.12 -22.30 2.90
N VAL A 306 3.74 -21.49 3.76
CA VAL A 306 3.60 -20.04 3.77
C VAL A 306 4.96 -19.43 3.46
N ILE A 307 5.00 -18.50 2.52
CA ILE A 307 6.18 -17.67 2.27
C ILE A 307 5.79 -16.21 2.39
N GLN A 308 6.57 -15.47 3.19
CA GLN A 308 6.24 -14.10 3.53
C GLN A 308 7.49 -13.21 3.55
N HIS A 309 7.34 -11.97 3.08
CA HIS A 309 8.32 -10.89 3.25
C HIS A 309 9.74 -11.18 2.74
N VAL A 310 9.85 -11.90 1.62
CA VAL A 310 11.12 -12.16 0.93
C VAL A 310 11.11 -11.62 -0.49
N ARG A 311 12.29 -11.40 -1.06
CA ARG A 311 12.45 -10.99 -2.46
C ARG A 311 13.11 -12.10 -3.26
N SER A 312 12.69 -12.25 -4.52
CA SER A 312 13.32 -13.14 -5.49
C SER A 312 13.61 -12.38 -6.77
N ARG A 313 14.83 -12.55 -7.29
CA ARG A 313 15.31 -12.01 -8.57
C ARG A 313 16.09 -13.07 -9.31
N ILE A 314 15.41 -13.88 -10.11
CA ILE A 314 16.05 -15.00 -10.81
C ILE A 314 17.09 -14.54 -11.84
N GLY A 315 16.84 -13.43 -12.53
CA GLY A 315 17.67 -12.97 -13.64
C GLY A 315 17.56 -13.89 -14.86
N SER A 316 18.55 -13.87 -15.76
CA SER A 316 18.48 -14.62 -17.02
C SER A 316 18.39 -16.14 -16.86
N GLY A 317 18.62 -16.75 -15.68
CA GLY A 317 18.71 -18.20 -15.55
C GLY A 317 20.01 -18.78 -16.14
N SER A 318 20.22 -20.10 -15.99
CA SER A 318 21.53 -20.73 -16.20
C SER A 318 21.67 -21.56 -17.48
N ASP A 319 20.61 -21.75 -18.26
CA ASP A 319 20.55 -22.73 -19.36
C ASP A 319 20.07 -22.15 -20.70
N ASP A 320 20.04 -20.83 -20.83
CA ASP A 320 19.53 -20.10 -22.00
C ASP A 320 18.07 -20.47 -22.37
N THR A 321 17.31 -21.03 -21.42
CA THR A 321 15.90 -21.39 -21.63
C THR A 321 14.98 -20.33 -21.05
N ILE A 322 14.01 -19.91 -21.85
CA ILE A 322 12.93 -19.04 -21.39
C ILE A 322 11.99 -19.86 -20.50
N GLN A 323 11.58 -21.03 -20.99
CA GLN A 323 10.41 -21.73 -20.47
C GLN A 323 10.57 -22.18 -19.02
N GLY A 324 9.60 -21.75 -18.23
CA GLY A 324 9.48 -22.04 -16.82
C GLY A 324 10.49 -21.32 -15.95
N ASN A 325 11.30 -20.36 -16.42
CA ASN A 325 12.24 -19.62 -15.57
C ASN A 325 11.55 -18.49 -14.78
N ASP A 326 10.70 -18.92 -13.86
CA ASP A 326 9.92 -18.04 -13.01
C ASP A 326 10.74 -17.59 -11.80
N SER A 327 10.59 -16.34 -11.35
CA SER A 327 11.29 -15.89 -10.15
C SER A 327 10.76 -16.56 -8.89
N VAL A 328 9.44 -16.68 -8.78
CA VAL A 328 8.73 -17.37 -7.69
C VAL A 328 7.65 -18.27 -8.28
N ASN A 329 7.54 -19.52 -7.84
CA ASN A 329 6.37 -20.32 -8.20
C ASN A 329 5.97 -21.39 -7.17
N THR A 330 4.73 -21.84 -7.27
CA THR A 330 4.31 -23.15 -6.73
C THR A 330 4.55 -24.24 -7.76
N ALA A 331 5.00 -25.41 -7.32
CA ALA A 331 5.19 -26.57 -8.18
C ALA A 331 3.84 -27.21 -8.52
N PHE A 332 3.86 -28.08 -9.52
CA PHE A 332 2.65 -28.76 -9.98
C PHE A 332 2.14 -29.74 -8.91
N GLY A 333 0.82 -29.83 -8.76
CA GLY A 333 0.19 -30.77 -7.82
C GLY A 333 0.35 -30.40 -6.35
N THR A 334 0.73 -29.15 -6.04
CA THR A 334 0.83 -28.68 -4.66
C THR A 334 -0.50 -28.13 -4.16
N GLU A 335 -0.74 -28.26 -2.85
CA GLU A 335 -2.00 -27.88 -2.22
C GLU A 335 -1.78 -26.91 -1.05
N ASN A 336 -2.74 -26.02 -0.83
CA ASN A 336 -2.85 -25.15 0.33
C ASN A 336 -1.60 -24.27 0.57
N ASN A 337 -1.24 -23.43 -0.40
CA ASN A 337 -0.03 -22.61 -0.32
C ASN A 337 -0.34 -21.12 -0.32
N VAL A 338 0.33 -20.37 0.56
CA VAL A 338 0.22 -18.91 0.71
C VAL A 338 1.54 -18.25 0.30
N ILE A 339 1.45 -17.28 -0.61
CA ILE A 339 2.55 -16.37 -0.97
C ILE A 339 2.06 -14.95 -0.70
N ASP A 340 2.53 -14.37 0.40
CA ASP A 340 2.06 -13.08 0.87
C ASP A 340 3.21 -12.10 1.04
N HIS A 341 3.05 -10.84 0.64
CA HIS A 341 4.13 -9.84 0.71
C HIS A 341 5.45 -10.37 0.12
N VAL A 342 5.46 -10.93 -1.08
CA VAL A 342 6.68 -11.32 -1.79
C VAL A 342 6.95 -10.36 -2.94
N THR A 343 8.21 -9.95 -3.08
CA THR A 343 8.65 -9.25 -4.29
C THR A 343 9.25 -10.26 -5.27
N ALA A 344 8.72 -10.33 -6.50
CA ALA A 344 9.22 -11.20 -7.55
C ALA A 344 9.52 -10.40 -8.82
N ALA A 345 10.77 -10.48 -9.30
CA ALA A 345 11.19 -9.70 -10.44
C ALA A 345 12.22 -10.42 -11.30
N TRP A 346 12.43 -9.89 -12.51
CA TRP A 346 13.45 -10.37 -13.45
C TRP A 346 13.26 -11.82 -13.88
N GLY A 347 12.01 -12.28 -13.92
CA GLY A 347 11.63 -13.53 -14.57
C GLY A 347 11.86 -13.44 -16.08
N THR A 348 12.30 -14.55 -16.67
CA THR A 348 12.43 -14.65 -18.14
C THR A 348 11.23 -15.33 -18.79
N ASP A 349 10.43 -16.08 -18.00
CA ASP A 349 9.07 -16.49 -18.33
C ASP A 349 8.05 -15.64 -17.57
N GLU A 350 7.68 -16.04 -16.35
CA GLU A 350 6.93 -15.19 -15.43
C GLU A 350 7.78 -14.62 -14.30
N CYS A 351 7.41 -13.46 -13.78
CA CYS A 351 7.92 -13.06 -12.49
C CYS A 351 7.36 -13.96 -11.37
N MET A 352 6.08 -14.33 -11.41
CA MET A 352 5.48 -15.18 -10.38
C MET A 352 4.35 -16.08 -10.91
N SER A 353 4.38 -17.39 -10.67
CA SER A 353 3.39 -18.34 -11.23
C SER A 353 2.76 -19.31 -10.22
N VAL A 354 1.52 -19.70 -10.49
CA VAL A 354 0.82 -20.82 -9.83
C VAL A 354 0.99 -22.08 -10.68
N GLY A 355 1.46 -23.15 -10.05
CA GLY A 355 1.65 -24.44 -10.69
C GLY A 355 0.36 -25.07 -11.22
N TYR A 356 0.53 -26.07 -12.08
CA TYR A 356 -0.54 -26.84 -12.70
C TYR A 356 -1.13 -27.84 -11.71
N ASN A 357 -2.41 -28.16 -11.83
CA ASN A 357 -3.12 -29.11 -10.97
C ASN A 357 -2.94 -28.80 -9.46
N THR A 358 -2.83 -27.52 -9.11
CA THR A 358 -2.74 -27.08 -7.72
C THR A 358 -4.14 -26.90 -7.14
N SER A 359 -4.28 -26.92 -5.82
CA SER A 359 -5.51 -26.48 -5.16
C SER A 359 -5.21 -25.51 -4.02
N ASP A 360 -6.13 -24.59 -3.78
CA ASP A 360 -6.14 -23.71 -2.62
C ASP A 360 -4.82 -22.91 -2.54
N THR A 361 -4.61 -22.04 -3.52
CA THR A 361 -3.41 -21.20 -3.59
C THR A 361 -3.80 -19.73 -3.40
N THR A 362 -3.14 -19.04 -2.49
CA THR A 362 -3.43 -17.63 -2.16
C THR A 362 -2.19 -16.77 -2.34
N PHE A 363 -2.25 -15.85 -3.30
CA PHE A 363 -1.22 -14.83 -3.53
C PHE A 363 -1.76 -13.45 -3.13
N THR A 364 -1.24 -12.90 -2.04
CA THR A 364 -1.69 -11.62 -1.48
C THR A 364 -0.55 -10.60 -1.39
N ASN A 365 -0.85 -9.32 -1.67
CA ASN A 365 0.08 -8.21 -1.44
C ASN A 365 1.46 -8.37 -2.12
N ASN A 366 1.56 -9.07 -3.25
CA ASN A 366 2.85 -9.29 -3.91
C ASN A 366 3.21 -8.14 -4.84
N LEU A 367 4.51 -7.83 -4.94
CA LEU A 367 5.04 -6.87 -5.90
C LEU A 367 5.76 -7.61 -7.02
N ILE A 368 5.15 -7.65 -8.21
CA ILE A 368 5.54 -8.52 -9.33
C ILE A 368 5.91 -7.63 -10.51
N TYR A 369 7.19 -7.54 -10.88
CA TYR A 369 7.59 -6.52 -11.85
C TYR A 369 8.83 -6.83 -12.69
N GLU A 370 9.00 -6.07 -13.78
CA GLU A 370 10.16 -6.12 -14.69
C GLU A 370 10.59 -7.54 -15.03
N GLY A 371 9.78 -8.26 -15.81
CA GLY A 371 10.29 -9.42 -16.51
C GLY A 371 11.34 -8.98 -17.55
N LEU A 372 12.35 -9.82 -17.80
CA LEU A 372 13.44 -9.49 -18.71
C LEU A 372 13.06 -9.77 -20.17
N TYR A 373 13.00 -8.75 -21.03
CA TYR A 373 12.53 -8.93 -22.41
C TYR A 373 13.60 -9.43 -23.40
N SER A 374 14.87 -9.40 -23.03
CA SER A 374 15.97 -9.89 -23.88
C SER A 374 17.11 -10.50 -23.06
N PRO A 375 16.83 -11.44 -22.14
CA PRO A 375 17.79 -11.94 -21.15
C PRO A 375 19.03 -12.64 -21.76
N TYR A 376 18.94 -13.04 -23.03
CA TYR A 376 20.00 -13.71 -23.80
C TYR A 376 20.38 -12.95 -25.09
N GLY A 377 20.01 -11.67 -25.21
CA GLY A 377 20.24 -10.88 -26.44
C GLY A 377 19.40 -11.32 -27.65
N ASN A 378 18.39 -12.17 -27.44
CA ASN A 378 17.53 -12.74 -28.47
C ASN A 378 16.21 -11.98 -28.66
N ARG A 379 15.95 -10.92 -27.85
CA ARG A 379 14.69 -10.17 -27.80
C ARG A 379 13.46 -11.08 -27.66
N SER A 380 13.57 -12.10 -26.81
CA SER A 380 12.44 -13.00 -26.57
C SER A 380 11.29 -12.27 -25.90
N GLU A 381 10.16 -12.20 -26.59
CA GLU A 381 8.93 -11.55 -26.13
C GLU A 381 8.21 -12.34 -25.01
N HIS A 382 8.89 -12.62 -23.90
CA HIS A 382 8.43 -13.58 -22.90
C HIS A 382 8.54 -13.09 -21.43
N HIS A 383 8.51 -11.77 -21.20
CA HIS A 383 8.61 -11.17 -19.87
C HIS A 383 7.24 -10.93 -19.23
N TYR A 384 6.67 -11.95 -18.60
CA TYR A 384 5.29 -11.95 -18.16
C TYR A 384 5.12 -11.75 -16.65
N GLY A 385 3.92 -11.32 -16.24
CA GLY A 385 3.56 -11.13 -14.83
C GLY A 385 3.33 -12.47 -14.13
N THR A 386 2.15 -13.05 -14.36
CA THR A 386 1.66 -14.23 -13.65
C THR A 386 0.85 -15.17 -14.51
N LEU A 387 1.18 -16.45 -14.44
CA LEU A 387 0.43 -17.55 -15.04
C LEU A 387 -0.14 -18.46 -13.95
N VAL A 388 -1.38 -18.89 -14.17
CA VAL A 388 -2.08 -19.91 -13.40
C VAL A 388 -2.22 -21.16 -14.26
N GLY A 389 -1.52 -22.24 -13.87
CA GLY A 389 -1.38 -23.48 -14.64
C GLY A 389 -2.70 -24.22 -14.89
N ASP A 390 -2.70 -25.14 -15.88
CA ASP A 390 -3.90 -25.93 -16.20
C ASP A 390 -4.42 -26.65 -14.95
N ASP A 391 -5.74 -26.68 -14.80
CA ASP A 391 -6.46 -27.34 -13.71
C ASP A 391 -6.08 -26.85 -12.30
N ALA A 392 -5.46 -25.67 -12.18
CA ALA A 392 -5.26 -25.02 -10.89
C ALA A 392 -6.59 -24.52 -10.34
N ASP A 393 -6.89 -24.98 -9.13
CA ASP A 393 -8.20 -24.86 -8.52
C ASP A 393 -8.16 -23.98 -7.27
N ASN A 394 -9.24 -23.25 -7.01
CA ASN A 394 -9.37 -22.35 -5.86
C ASN A 394 -8.13 -21.44 -5.71
N VAL A 395 -7.89 -20.60 -6.72
CA VAL A 395 -6.75 -19.68 -6.73
C VAL A 395 -7.20 -18.26 -6.38
N THR A 396 -6.61 -17.64 -5.37
CA THR A 396 -6.80 -16.22 -5.04
C THR A 396 -5.58 -15.42 -5.45
N LEU A 397 -5.79 -14.35 -6.21
CA LEU A 397 -4.81 -13.29 -6.44
C LEU A 397 -5.42 -11.98 -5.93
N ALA A 398 -5.00 -11.49 -4.77
CA ALA A 398 -5.56 -10.29 -4.16
C ALA A 398 -4.52 -9.23 -3.74
N GLY A 399 -4.81 -7.94 -3.97
CA GLY A 399 -3.92 -6.84 -3.53
C GLY A 399 -2.54 -6.83 -4.18
N ASN A 400 -2.31 -7.58 -5.25
CA ASN A 400 -1.00 -7.65 -5.90
C ASN A 400 -0.78 -6.45 -6.82
N VAL A 401 0.49 -6.15 -7.09
CA VAL A 401 0.92 -5.14 -8.08
C VAL A 401 1.70 -5.85 -9.17
N TRP A 402 1.19 -5.81 -10.41
CA TRP A 402 1.95 -6.12 -11.62
C TRP A 402 2.47 -4.83 -12.24
N ALA A 403 3.77 -4.72 -12.46
CA ALA A 403 4.34 -3.53 -13.08
C ALA A 403 5.37 -3.85 -14.15
N LYS A 404 5.30 -3.19 -15.30
CA LYS A 404 6.34 -3.26 -16.34
C LYS A 404 6.57 -4.69 -16.83
N VAL A 405 5.46 -5.40 -17.06
CA VAL A 405 5.42 -6.75 -17.61
C VAL A 405 4.71 -6.68 -18.95
N ARG A 406 5.03 -7.56 -19.89
CA ARG A 406 4.37 -7.53 -21.19
C ARG A 406 2.90 -7.90 -21.06
N ARG A 407 2.63 -9.09 -20.54
CA ARG A 407 1.28 -9.65 -20.46
C ARG A 407 1.11 -10.52 -19.22
N ARG A 408 -0.06 -11.15 -19.12
CA ARG A 408 -0.40 -12.15 -18.10
C ARG A 408 -0.57 -11.46 -16.74
N THR A 409 -1.58 -10.61 -16.64
CA THR A 409 -1.97 -9.94 -15.38
C THR A 409 -3.40 -10.31 -14.94
N PRO A 410 -3.72 -11.61 -14.74
CA PRO A 410 -2.96 -12.85 -14.96
C PRO A 410 -3.31 -13.61 -16.26
N ARG A 411 -2.52 -14.63 -16.64
CA ARG A 411 -2.92 -15.68 -17.61
C ARG A 411 -3.59 -16.84 -16.86
N LEU A 412 -4.84 -17.15 -17.20
CA LEU A 412 -5.61 -18.25 -16.61
C LEU A 412 -5.75 -19.39 -17.61
N LYS A 413 -5.17 -20.55 -17.31
CA LYS A 413 -5.16 -21.71 -18.20
C LYS A 413 -6.44 -22.57 -18.13
N ASP A 414 -6.53 -23.58 -18.99
CA ASP A 414 -7.71 -24.44 -19.08
C ASP A 414 -8.05 -25.05 -17.71
N GLY A 415 -9.35 -25.14 -17.41
CA GLY A 415 -9.84 -25.74 -16.17
C GLY A 415 -9.64 -24.91 -14.89
N THR A 416 -9.04 -23.72 -14.96
CA THR A 416 -8.75 -22.93 -13.75
C THR A 416 -9.98 -22.30 -13.11
N ARG A 417 -9.98 -22.22 -11.77
CA ARG A 417 -10.98 -21.49 -10.98
C ARG A 417 -10.30 -20.45 -10.09
N SER A 418 -10.52 -19.16 -10.37
CA SER A 418 -9.75 -18.09 -9.72
C SER A 418 -10.59 -16.90 -9.26
N ALA A 419 -10.28 -16.34 -8.09
CA ALA A 419 -10.69 -15.01 -7.68
C ALA A 419 -9.50 -14.04 -7.85
N VAL A 420 -9.68 -13.03 -8.69
CA VAL A 420 -8.69 -11.99 -9.01
C VAL A 420 -9.25 -10.66 -8.50
N VAL A 421 -8.76 -10.20 -7.35
CA VAL A 421 -9.44 -9.19 -6.54
C VAL A 421 -8.53 -8.01 -6.23
N ASN A 422 -8.93 -6.79 -6.56
CA ASN A 422 -8.23 -5.56 -6.20
C ASN A 422 -6.73 -5.54 -6.50
N ASN A 423 -6.33 -6.08 -7.63
CA ASN A 423 -4.94 -6.00 -8.09
C ASN A 423 -4.73 -4.72 -8.91
N LEU A 424 -3.49 -4.24 -8.91
CA LEU A 424 -3.05 -3.10 -9.71
C LEU A 424 -2.14 -3.61 -10.83
N ALA A 425 -2.43 -3.27 -12.08
CA ALA A 425 -1.53 -3.49 -13.21
C ALA A 425 -1.03 -2.14 -13.76
N TYR A 426 0.27 -1.97 -13.94
CA TYR A 426 0.89 -0.77 -14.50
C TYR A 426 1.87 -1.09 -15.63
N PHE A 427 1.84 -0.32 -16.71
CA PHE A 427 2.77 -0.41 -17.84
C PHE A 427 2.86 -1.84 -18.42
N PHE A 428 1.76 -2.27 -19.00
CA PHE A 428 1.59 -3.62 -19.56
C PHE A 428 1.00 -3.56 -20.97
N ASP A 429 1.26 -4.56 -21.81
CA ASP A 429 0.74 -4.65 -23.18
C ASP A 429 -0.63 -5.35 -23.20
N GLY A 430 -0.69 -6.60 -22.74
CA GLY A 430 -1.93 -7.39 -22.68
C GLY A 430 -2.33 -7.72 -21.24
N GLY A 431 -3.61 -7.58 -20.89
CA GLY A 431 -4.06 -7.84 -19.52
C GLY A 431 -4.15 -9.33 -19.18
N SER A 432 -5.36 -9.73 -18.82
CA SER A 432 -5.73 -11.11 -18.56
C SER A 432 -6.10 -11.88 -19.82
N ASN A 433 -5.50 -13.04 -20.00
CA ASN A 433 -5.87 -13.98 -21.05
C ASN A 433 -6.36 -15.28 -20.42
N MET A 434 -7.48 -15.80 -20.90
CA MET A 434 -8.22 -16.89 -20.28
C MET A 434 -8.57 -17.94 -21.33
N ASP A 435 -8.23 -19.21 -21.06
CA ASP A 435 -8.68 -20.29 -21.93
C ASP A 435 -10.17 -20.60 -21.74
N GLY A 436 -10.76 -21.35 -22.69
CA GLY A 436 -12.21 -21.43 -22.87
C GLY A 436 -13.00 -21.99 -21.67
N ASP A 437 -12.40 -22.88 -20.88
CA ASP A 437 -13.06 -23.56 -19.77
C ASP A 437 -12.75 -22.94 -18.39
N THR A 438 -12.07 -21.78 -18.37
CA THR A 438 -11.80 -21.00 -17.14
C THR A 438 -13.08 -20.57 -16.43
N ARG A 439 -13.02 -20.40 -15.11
CA ARG A 439 -14.06 -19.77 -14.28
C ARG A 439 -13.43 -18.75 -13.34
N ALA A 440 -13.55 -17.48 -13.68
CA ALA A 440 -12.89 -16.42 -12.92
C ALA A 440 -13.88 -15.40 -12.33
N SER A 441 -13.54 -14.83 -11.19
CA SER A 441 -14.16 -13.62 -10.63
C SER A 441 -13.12 -12.51 -10.63
N PHE A 442 -13.29 -11.48 -11.46
CA PHE A 442 -12.49 -10.26 -11.43
C PHE A 442 -13.27 -9.16 -10.73
N VAL A 443 -12.84 -8.76 -9.54
CA VAL A 443 -13.56 -7.77 -8.73
C VAL A 443 -12.60 -6.67 -8.30
N GLY A 444 -12.95 -5.42 -8.58
CA GLY A 444 -12.24 -4.28 -8.01
C GLY A 444 -10.84 -4.03 -8.59
N ASN A 445 -10.42 -4.63 -9.71
CA ASN A 445 -9.05 -4.48 -10.21
C ASN A 445 -8.85 -3.17 -10.97
N LYS A 446 -7.64 -2.60 -10.87
CA LYS A 446 -7.27 -1.33 -11.53
C LYS A 446 -6.13 -1.53 -12.52
N TYR A 447 -6.31 -1.04 -13.74
CA TYR A 447 -5.37 -1.19 -14.84
C TYR A 447 -4.92 0.20 -15.35
N LEU A 448 -3.61 0.41 -15.40
CA LEU A 448 -2.97 1.68 -15.71
C LEU A 448 -1.87 1.53 -16.76
N GLY A 449 -1.73 2.49 -17.67
CA GLY A 449 -0.59 2.58 -18.58
C GLY A 449 -0.52 1.43 -19.58
N GLN A 450 -1.65 1.00 -20.13
CA GLN A 450 -1.62 -0.07 -21.13
C GLN A 450 -0.94 0.41 -22.43
N VAL A 451 0.05 -0.34 -22.88
CA VAL A 451 0.95 -0.03 -24.00
C VAL A 451 0.23 -0.13 -25.34
N ASP A 452 -0.41 -1.27 -25.64
CA ASP A 452 -1.24 -1.41 -26.82
C ASP A 452 -2.72 -1.27 -26.44
N THR A 453 -3.26 -0.08 -26.68
CA THR A 453 -4.66 0.24 -26.39
C THR A 453 -5.68 -0.49 -27.29
N SER A 454 -5.20 -1.19 -28.32
CA SER A 454 -6.06 -2.05 -29.15
C SER A 454 -6.26 -3.44 -28.55
N ASP A 455 -5.33 -3.90 -27.71
CA ASP A 455 -5.43 -5.13 -26.94
C ASP A 455 -6.41 -4.97 -25.77
N ARG A 456 -6.93 -6.10 -25.29
CA ARG A 456 -7.99 -6.10 -24.28
C ARG A 456 -7.42 -6.44 -22.92
N VAL A 457 -8.02 -5.82 -21.90
CA VAL A 457 -7.71 -6.16 -20.52
C VAL A 457 -8.21 -7.55 -20.18
N PHE A 458 -9.33 -7.99 -20.77
CA PHE A 458 -9.83 -9.35 -20.62
C PHE A 458 -10.00 -10.01 -21.99
N GLU A 459 -9.45 -11.21 -22.15
CA GLU A 459 -9.53 -12.00 -23.38
C GLU A 459 -9.89 -13.46 -23.09
N GLY A 460 -10.93 -13.96 -23.74
CA GLY A 460 -11.32 -15.38 -23.72
C GLY A 460 -12.03 -15.83 -22.44
N GLY A 461 -12.26 -17.15 -22.31
CA GLY A 461 -12.73 -17.77 -21.08
C GLY A 461 -14.12 -17.38 -20.57
N ASN A 462 -14.39 -17.70 -19.30
CA ASN A 462 -15.62 -17.31 -18.61
C ASN A 462 -15.30 -16.54 -17.32
N ALA A 463 -15.77 -15.30 -17.22
CA ALA A 463 -15.44 -14.41 -16.12
C ALA A 463 -16.66 -13.64 -15.61
N TYR A 464 -16.81 -13.53 -14.30
CA TYR A 464 -17.62 -12.51 -13.67
C TYR A 464 -16.77 -11.24 -13.50
N LEU A 465 -17.28 -10.07 -13.92
CA LEU A 465 -16.58 -8.80 -13.84
C LEU A 465 -17.39 -7.81 -12.98
N GLU A 466 -16.76 -7.24 -11.96
CA GLU A 466 -17.38 -6.21 -11.10
C GLU A 466 -16.34 -5.17 -10.71
N ASP A 467 -16.70 -3.89 -10.82
CA ASP A 467 -15.86 -2.77 -10.38
C ASP A 467 -14.39 -2.83 -10.89
N ASN A 468 -14.16 -3.27 -12.12
CA ASN A 468 -12.82 -3.19 -12.71
C ASN A 468 -12.69 -1.87 -13.47
N THR A 469 -11.52 -1.22 -13.40
CA THR A 469 -11.28 0.09 -14.03
C THR A 469 -10.02 0.10 -14.89
N VAL A 470 -10.08 0.79 -16.03
CA VAL A 470 -8.91 1.13 -16.83
C VAL A 470 -8.78 2.63 -16.88
N THR A 471 -7.59 3.13 -16.54
CA THR A 471 -7.30 4.56 -16.58
C THR A 471 -5.93 4.79 -17.20
N GLU A 472 -5.88 5.69 -18.19
CA GLU A 472 -4.69 6.21 -18.86
C GLU A 472 -3.82 5.22 -19.67
N PRO A 473 -3.29 5.66 -20.84
CA PRO A 473 -3.67 6.84 -21.60
C PRO A 473 -4.81 6.53 -22.56
N ALA A 474 -5.85 7.39 -22.58
CA ALA A 474 -6.96 7.43 -23.55
C ALA A 474 -7.54 6.08 -24.03
N LEU A 475 -7.40 5.01 -23.25
CA LEU A 475 -8.32 3.90 -23.26
C LEU A 475 -9.59 4.42 -22.64
N ASP A 476 -10.66 4.49 -23.44
CA ASP A 476 -12.03 4.85 -23.04
C ASP A 476 -12.21 4.78 -21.52
N ALA A 477 -11.97 5.89 -20.81
CA ALA A 477 -11.91 5.88 -19.35
C ALA A 477 -13.21 5.27 -18.82
N GLY A 478 -13.11 4.20 -18.02
CA GLY A 478 -14.27 3.42 -17.61
C GLY A 478 -13.98 1.93 -17.47
N THR A 479 -14.96 1.11 -17.87
CA THR A 479 -14.92 -0.34 -17.71
C THR A 479 -13.95 -1.01 -18.70
N PRO A 480 -13.04 -1.89 -18.24
CA PRO A 480 -12.15 -2.62 -19.12
C PRO A 480 -12.92 -3.42 -20.17
N LYS A 481 -12.39 -3.41 -21.39
CA LYS A 481 -13.01 -4.16 -22.48
C LYS A 481 -12.73 -5.65 -22.34
N TYR A 482 -13.76 -6.44 -22.61
CA TYR A 482 -13.71 -7.91 -22.68
C TYR A 482 -13.93 -8.38 -24.12
N ASP A 483 -13.07 -9.25 -24.66
CA ASP A 483 -13.21 -9.85 -25.99
C ASP A 483 -13.08 -11.37 -25.97
N GLY A 484 -13.77 -12.03 -26.90
CA GLY A 484 -13.68 -13.48 -27.12
C GLY A 484 -14.13 -14.39 -25.98
N GLY A 485 -14.65 -13.84 -24.88
CA GLY A 485 -15.08 -14.58 -23.70
C GLY A 485 -16.57 -14.45 -23.35
N ASN A 486 -16.96 -15.07 -22.25
CA ASN A 486 -18.33 -15.15 -21.76
C ASN A 486 -18.42 -14.51 -20.37
N GLU A 487 -19.05 -13.33 -20.31
CA GLU A 487 -19.31 -12.65 -19.04
C GLU A 487 -20.42 -13.38 -18.27
N LEU A 488 -20.15 -13.69 -17.00
CA LEU A 488 -21.05 -14.45 -16.13
C LEU A 488 -21.92 -13.49 -15.29
N ASP A 489 -23.16 -13.88 -15.01
CA ASP A 489 -24.09 -13.06 -14.20
C ASP A 489 -23.79 -13.08 -12.69
N SER A 490 -22.94 -14.01 -12.23
CA SER A 490 -22.58 -14.17 -10.81
C SER A 490 -21.17 -14.74 -10.67
N ARG A 491 -20.48 -14.40 -9.58
CA ARG A 491 -19.16 -14.93 -9.20
C ARG A 491 -19.17 -16.47 -9.23
N PRO A 492 -18.41 -17.13 -10.13
CA PRO A 492 -18.38 -18.59 -10.19
C PRO A 492 -17.56 -19.23 -9.06
N VAL A 493 -16.69 -18.45 -8.42
CA VAL A 493 -15.77 -18.85 -7.34
C VAL A 493 -15.44 -17.62 -6.50
N TRP A 494 -15.47 -17.75 -5.17
CA TRP A 494 -15.16 -16.67 -4.22
C TRP A 494 -14.72 -17.28 -2.89
N PRO A 495 -13.61 -16.84 -2.28
CA PRO A 495 -13.22 -17.29 -0.94
C PRO A 495 -14.21 -16.79 0.11
N ASP A 496 -14.46 -17.62 1.13
CA ASP A 496 -15.27 -17.20 2.27
C ASP A 496 -14.53 -16.10 3.04
N GLY A 497 -15.25 -15.04 3.43
CA GLY A 497 -14.67 -13.91 4.20
C GLY A 497 -13.81 -12.93 3.39
N LEU A 498 -13.60 -13.14 2.09
CA LEU A 498 -12.90 -12.16 1.25
C LEU A 498 -13.81 -10.97 0.93
N ASP A 499 -13.45 -9.80 1.45
CA ASP A 499 -14.10 -8.52 1.17
C ASP A 499 -13.26 -7.69 0.19
N ALA A 500 -13.84 -7.40 -0.96
CA ALA A 500 -13.23 -6.52 -1.96
C ALA A 500 -13.40 -5.05 -1.56
N MET A 501 -12.35 -4.25 -1.76
CA MET A 501 -12.40 -2.80 -1.65
C MET A 501 -12.84 -2.15 -2.98
N PRO A 502 -13.31 -0.89 -2.98
CA PRO A 502 -13.56 -0.15 -4.20
C PRO A 502 -12.32 -0.03 -5.08
N SER A 503 -12.49 -0.11 -6.41
CA SER A 503 -11.36 -0.01 -7.35
C SER A 503 -10.67 1.36 -7.35
N SER A 504 -11.35 2.39 -6.86
CA SER A 504 -10.77 3.72 -6.61
C SER A 504 -9.59 3.68 -5.65
N ASP A 505 -9.66 2.80 -4.65
CA ASP A 505 -8.74 2.79 -3.51
C ASP A 505 -7.52 1.91 -3.78
N VAL A 506 -7.61 1.03 -4.79
CA VAL A 506 -6.60 0.02 -5.16
C VAL A 506 -5.22 0.61 -5.37
N GLU A 507 -5.12 1.73 -6.06
CA GLU A 507 -3.81 2.30 -6.37
C GLU A 507 -3.09 2.75 -5.10
N THR A 508 -3.75 3.55 -4.28
CA THR A 508 -3.19 4.04 -3.02
C THR A 508 -2.86 2.88 -2.09
N HIS A 509 -3.83 1.98 -1.88
CA HIS A 509 -3.68 0.81 -1.03
C HIS A 509 -2.53 -0.11 -1.47
N ASN A 510 -2.53 -0.56 -2.74
CA ASN A 510 -1.55 -1.55 -3.18
C ASN A 510 -0.14 -0.96 -3.26
N LEU A 511 0.01 0.33 -3.61
CA LEU A 511 1.32 0.98 -3.62
C LEU A 511 1.86 1.24 -2.21
N ALA A 512 0.98 1.37 -1.21
CA ALA A 512 1.38 1.39 0.19
C ALA A 512 1.81 0.00 0.65
N ASN A 513 1.03 -1.05 0.34
CA ASN A 513 1.12 -2.35 1.02
C ASN A 513 1.84 -3.47 0.24
N ALA A 514 1.92 -3.45 -1.09
CA ALA A 514 2.43 -4.63 -1.81
C ALA A 514 3.96 -4.77 -1.76
N GLY A 515 4.45 -6.00 -1.62
CA GLY A 515 5.86 -6.39 -1.71
C GLY A 515 6.51 -6.74 -0.38
N ALA A 516 7.78 -7.15 -0.43
CA ALA A 516 8.46 -7.81 0.69
C ALA A 516 8.50 -7.03 2.00
N ARG A 517 8.73 -5.72 1.96
CA ARG A 517 8.82 -4.86 3.15
C ARG A 517 8.30 -3.48 2.79
N PRO A 518 6.98 -3.24 2.86
CA PRO A 518 6.38 -2.01 2.39
C PRO A 518 6.82 -0.76 3.15
N ALA A 519 7.07 -0.88 4.45
CA ALA A 519 7.63 0.20 5.28
C ALA A 519 9.15 0.37 5.11
N ASP A 520 9.85 -0.66 4.59
CA ASP A 520 11.32 -0.74 4.50
C ASP A 520 11.75 -1.25 3.11
N ARG A 521 11.35 -0.52 2.08
CA ARG A 521 11.59 -0.90 0.67
C ARG A 521 13.06 -0.77 0.30
N THR A 522 13.59 -1.78 -0.39
CA THR A 522 14.88 -1.66 -1.09
C THR A 522 14.78 -0.64 -2.23
N ALA A 523 15.92 -0.13 -2.70
CA ALA A 523 15.97 0.86 -3.77
C ALA A 523 15.20 0.43 -5.04
N HIS A 524 15.20 -0.85 -5.39
CA HIS A 524 14.50 -1.34 -6.58
C HIS A 524 12.98 -1.33 -6.38
N ASP A 525 12.49 -1.86 -5.25
CA ASP A 525 11.06 -1.90 -4.93
C ASP A 525 10.50 -0.47 -4.79
N LYS A 526 11.26 0.42 -4.14
CA LYS A 526 10.91 1.84 -3.99
C LYS A 526 10.83 2.53 -5.35
N ARG A 527 11.83 2.33 -6.22
CA ARG A 527 11.83 2.88 -7.58
C ARG A 527 10.57 2.50 -8.35
N ILE A 528 10.16 1.23 -8.31
CA ILE A 528 8.98 0.77 -9.05
C ILE A 528 7.71 1.44 -8.53
N VAL A 529 7.54 1.51 -7.22
CA VAL A 529 6.38 2.19 -6.61
C VAL A 529 6.36 3.67 -7.01
N GLU A 530 7.50 4.37 -6.96
CA GLU A 530 7.62 5.76 -7.38
C GLU A 530 7.37 5.95 -8.89
N GLU A 531 7.85 5.04 -9.72
CA GLU A 531 7.61 5.07 -11.16
C GLU A 531 6.13 4.89 -11.51
N ILE A 532 5.40 4.02 -10.80
CA ILE A 532 3.95 3.90 -10.97
C ILE A 532 3.25 5.21 -10.59
N ARG A 533 3.56 5.78 -9.41
CA ARG A 533 3.00 7.07 -8.94
C ARG A 533 3.26 8.19 -9.94
N ASN A 534 4.46 8.25 -10.48
CA ASN A 534 4.89 9.27 -11.43
C ASN A 534 4.49 8.95 -12.89
N ARG A 535 3.77 7.85 -13.12
CA ARG A 535 3.36 7.39 -14.46
C ARG A 535 4.54 7.24 -15.44
N ALA A 536 5.69 6.83 -14.92
CA ALA A 536 6.91 6.69 -15.70
C ALA A 536 6.80 5.54 -16.72
N GLY A 537 7.01 5.88 -18.00
CA GLY A 537 6.82 4.99 -19.15
C GLY A 537 5.61 5.36 -20.00
N ASN A 538 4.63 6.12 -19.49
CA ASN A 538 3.46 6.53 -20.28
C ASN A 538 3.82 7.33 -21.55
N ASP A 539 4.96 8.00 -21.57
CA ASP A 539 5.52 8.70 -22.72
C ASP A 539 6.21 7.79 -23.74
N GLU A 540 6.51 6.54 -23.36
CA GLU A 540 7.24 5.53 -24.13
C GLU A 540 6.34 4.40 -24.67
N LEU A 541 5.01 4.56 -24.66
CA LEU A 541 4.08 3.49 -25.09
C LEU A 541 4.21 3.11 -26.58
N ASN A 542 4.76 4.00 -27.42
CA ASN A 542 5.06 3.67 -28.82
C ASN A 542 6.40 2.92 -29.00
N SER A 543 7.19 2.83 -27.93
CA SER A 543 8.55 2.28 -27.87
C SER A 543 8.77 1.55 -26.53
N PRO A 544 7.87 0.65 -26.09
CA PRO A 544 7.89 0.10 -24.73
C PRO A 544 9.18 -0.69 -24.42
N PHE A 545 9.83 -1.26 -25.45
CA PHE A 545 11.11 -1.97 -25.32
C PHE A 545 12.31 -1.07 -25.01
N ASP A 546 12.19 0.24 -25.25
CA ASP A 546 13.21 1.22 -24.84
C ASP A 546 13.07 1.55 -23.34
N TYR A 547 11.94 1.18 -22.73
CA TYR A 547 11.64 1.41 -21.32
C TYR A 547 11.66 0.13 -20.46
N TRP A 548 11.22 -1.01 -21.00
CA TRP A 548 11.35 -2.30 -20.34
C TRP A 548 12.83 -2.69 -20.17
N VAL A 549 13.09 -3.48 -19.13
CA VAL A 549 14.45 -3.91 -18.80
C VAL A 549 14.81 -5.15 -19.62
N ALA A 550 15.91 -5.07 -20.37
CA ALA A 550 16.29 -6.13 -21.31
C ALA A 550 16.87 -7.34 -20.59
N ASP A 551 17.82 -7.11 -19.69
CA ASP A 551 18.56 -8.11 -18.95
C ASP A 551 19.00 -7.58 -17.58
N VAL A 552 19.71 -8.42 -16.82
CA VAL A 552 20.17 -8.09 -15.46
C VAL A 552 21.16 -6.92 -15.46
N ASP A 553 21.97 -6.75 -16.51
CA ASP A 553 22.95 -5.66 -16.57
C ASP A 553 22.24 -4.32 -16.76
N ASP A 554 21.23 -4.27 -17.63
CA ASP A 554 20.35 -3.09 -17.79
C ASP A 554 19.56 -2.77 -16.50
N ALA A 555 19.30 -3.78 -15.66
CA ALA A 555 18.70 -3.60 -14.34
C ALA A 555 19.67 -3.05 -13.27
N GLY A 556 20.96 -2.89 -13.61
CA GLY A 556 22.02 -2.47 -12.68
C GLY A 556 22.77 -3.60 -12.00
N GLY A 557 22.62 -4.84 -12.46
CA GLY A 557 23.22 -6.04 -11.89
C GLY A 557 22.44 -6.61 -10.70
N PHE A 558 22.79 -7.83 -10.26
CA PHE A 558 22.20 -8.37 -9.03
C PHE A 558 22.54 -7.48 -7.81
N PRO A 559 21.56 -7.16 -6.95
CA PRO A 559 21.79 -6.27 -5.84
C PRO A 559 22.68 -6.94 -4.78
N SER A 560 23.68 -6.22 -4.28
CA SER A 560 24.43 -6.58 -3.08
C SER A 560 23.92 -5.74 -1.92
N LEU A 561 23.03 -6.32 -1.11
CA LEU A 561 22.40 -5.65 0.02
C LEU A 561 23.23 -5.83 1.30
N PRO A 562 23.21 -4.85 2.24
CA PRO A 562 23.88 -4.97 3.52
C PRO A 562 23.46 -6.21 4.31
N GLU A 563 24.45 -6.91 4.85
CA GLU A 563 24.27 -7.98 5.82
C GLU A 563 24.23 -7.38 7.22
N ASN A 564 23.05 -7.40 7.84
CA ASN A 564 22.84 -7.00 9.22
C ASN A 564 22.41 -8.22 10.02
N THR A 565 22.60 -8.15 11.34
CA THR A 565 22.16 -9.20 12.26
C THR A 565 21.46 -8.60 13.47
N HIS A 566 20.57 -9.39 14.06
CA HIS A 566 19.93 -9.15 15.34
C HIS A 566 19.61 -10.50 15.99
N SER A 567 19.21 -10.50 17.26
CA SER A 567 18.77 -11.72 17.94
C SER A 567 17.26 -11.74 18.08
N LEU A 568 16.67 -12.93 17.94
CA LEU A 568 15.23 -13.15 18.08
C LEU A 568 14.91 -13.81 19.42
N ASP A 569 14.09 -13.13 20.22
CA ASP A 569 13.48 -13.71 21.41
C ASP A 569 12.17 -14.41 21.01
N VAL A 570 12.29 -15.64 20.48
CA VAL A 570 11.15 -16.46 20.06
C VAL A 570 10.37 -16.91 21.31
N PRO A 571 9.05 -16.69 21.38
CA PRO A 571 8.27 -17.03 22.57
C PRO A 571 7.97 -18.54 22.65
N ASP A 572 7.72 -19.01 23.88
CA ASP A 572 7.28 -20.39 24.16
C ASP A 572 5.78 -20.62 23.87
N SER A 573 5.00 -19.54 23.66
CA SER A 573 3.57 -19.57 23.31
C SER A 573 3.20 -18.40 22.40
N ASP A 574 2.04 -18.45 21.78
CA ASP A 574 1.49 -17.37 20.93
C ASP A 574 2.41 -17.07 19.73
N LEU A 575 2.97 -18.13 19.13
CA LEU A 575 3.94 -18.01 18.04
C LEU A 575 3.33 -17.34 16.80
N ARG A 576 2.04 -17.60 16.51
CA ARG A 576 1.33 -16.98 15.38
C ARG A 576 1.21 -15.47 15.58
N GLU A 577 0.84 -15.04 16.78
CA GLU A 577 0.74 -13.62 17.16
C GLU A 577 2.11 -12.94 17.10
N TRP A 578 3.18 -13.63 17.51
CA TRP A 578 4.55 -13.11 17.40
C TRP A 578 5.00 -12.93 15.94
N LEU A 579 4.73 -13.91 15.06
CA LEU A 579 5.03 -13.80 13.63
C LEU A 579 4.25 -12.66 12.96
N ALA A 580 3.01 -12.46 13.40
CA ALA A 580 2.15 -11.35 12.99
C ALA A 580 2.68 -9.99 13.43
N ALA A 581 3.17 -9.87 14.67
CA ALA A 581 3.77 -8.63 15.16
C ALA A 581 5.03 -8.26 14.36
N TRP A 582 5.85 -9.25 13.99
CA TRP A 582 6.96 -9.04 13.06
C TRP A 582 6.51 -8.61 11.67
N ALA A 583 5.43 -9.19 11.14
CA ALA A 583 4.88 -8.81 9.83
C ALA A 583 4.44 -7.34 9.84
N ARG A 584 3.68 -6.95 10.86
CA ARG A 584 3.28 -5.56 11.07
C ARG A 584 4.48 -4.60 11.13
N ALA A 585 5.55 -4.97 11.83
CA ALA A 585 6.76 -4.14 11.95
C ALA A 585 7.48 -3.88 10.61
N VAL A 586 7.17 -4.64 9.54
CA VAL A 586 7.77 -4.43 8.21
C VAL A 586 6.78 -3.88 7.18
N GLU A 587 5.50 -3.77 7.57
CA GLU A 587 4.38 -3.25 6.78
C GLU A 587 4.00 -1.82 7.19
N ASP A 588 4.02 -1.55 8.49
CA ASP A 588 3.63 -0.29 9.11
C ASP A 588 4.90 0.47 9.57
N PRO A 589 5.19 1.66 9.01
CA PRO A 589 6.40 2.42 9.37
C PRO A 589 6.42 2.89 10.83
N ASP A 590 5.27 2.91 11.50
CA ASP A 590 5.15 3.31 12.91
C ASP A 590 5.17 2.12 13.87
N ALA A 591 5.10 0.89 13.34
CA ALA A 591 5.17 -0.32 14.14
C ALA A 591 6.62 -0.67 14.51
N SER A 592 6.80 -1.11 15.75
CA SER A 592 8.08 -1.65 16.23
C SER A 592 8.01 -3.18 16.28
N PRO A 593 9.15 -3.86 16.07
CA PRO A 593 9.24 -5.29 16.36
C PRO A 593 8.85 -5.65 17.81
N PRO A 594 8.33 -6.86 18.05
CA PRO A 594 7.87 -7.32 19.37
C PRO A 594 8.98 -7.48 20.41
#